data_AF-A0A948SHK5-F1
#
_entry.id   AF-A0A948SHK5-F1
#
_cell.length_a   1.000
_cell.length_b   1.000
_cell.length_c   1.000
_cell.angle_alpha   90.00
_cell.angle_beta   90.00
_cell.angle_gamma   90.00
#
_symmetry.space_group_name_H-M   'P 1'
#
loop_
_entity.id
_entity.type
_entity.pdbx_description
1 polymer ?
#
loop_
_entity_poly.entity_id
_entity_poly.type
_entity_poly.pdbx_seq_one_letter_code
_entity_poly.pdbx_strand_id
1 'polypeptide(L)'
;MADSPMAATGGPVASDADIGRAEAFTREQFVHEGEEAAVALAPGSPRARALTDALAEIEAGEKLPTTEWQRRWSLLLGLERLLSEEEPHLADGTTLNPHQVDALSGTLTALLASQMVTEAAGEDDDGAAPVFAIEEDEEGEADEELAAELAALDEEFAEDEDEAEEEEAEEVAEVDPLDDPLVAPEEVDTDIDEAIVDDPNAGKRFWFEHATGAGKTVAAMGFVEASRTGGVLILTHRRNLVDQF
;
A
#
# COMPACT_ATOMS: atom_id res chain seq x y z
N MET A 1 14.46 35.37 -31.72
CA MET A 1 15.02 34.06 -31.35
C MET A 1 16.05 34.33 -30.27
N ALA A 2 15.58 34.51 -29.02
CA ALA A 2 16.46 34.65 -27.87
C ALA A 2 16.63 33.25 -27.30
N ASP A 3 17.84 32.72 -27.38
CA ASP A 3 18.25 31.47 -26.76
C ASP A 3 18.50 31.78 -25.28
N SER A 4 17.56 31.39 -24.42
CA SER A 4 17.71 31.48 -22.97
C SER A 4 18.41 30.21 -22.49
N PRO A 5 19.57 30.29 -21.82
CA PRO A 5 20.21 29.10 -21.28
C PRO A 5 19.37 28.59 -20.11
N MET A 6 18.82 27.37 -20.25
CA MET A 6 18.32 26.60 -19.11
C MET A 6 19.48 26.40 -18.15
N ALA A 7 19.38 27.01 -16.97
CA ALA A 7 20.29 26.73 -15.87
C ALA A 7 20.03 25.28 -15.43
N ALA A 8 20.97 24.39 -15.68
CA ALA A 8 21.00 23.08 -15.05
C ALA A 8 21.26 23.28 -13.56
N THR A 9 20.21 23.32 -12.76
CA THR A 9 20.29 23.19 -11.30
C THR A 9 20.54 21.72 -10.95
N GLY A 10 21.73 21.22 -11.30
CA GLY A 10 22.21 19.94 -10.80
C GLY A 10 22.84 20.16 -9.44
N GLY A 11 22.14 19.75 -8.37
CA GLY A 11 22.79 19.54 -7.07
C GLY A 11 23.94 18.52 -7.21
N PRO A 12 24.85 18.44 -6.22
CA PRO A 12 25.88 17.40 -6.24
C PRO A 12 25.21 16.03 -6.34
N VAL A 13 25.66 15.22 -7.32
CA VAL A 13 25.25 13.81 -7.43
C VAL A 13 25.62 13.13 -6.12
N ALA A 14 24.65 12.48 -5.47
CA ALA A 14 24.88 11.76 -4.23
C ALA A 14 25.98 10.71 -4.44
N SER A 15 26.94 10.64 -3.52
CA SER A 15 28.01 9.66 -3.62
C SER A 15 27.51 8.26 -3.27
N ASP A 16 28.18 7.20 -3.76
CA ASP A 16 27.86 5.81 -3.37
C ASP A 16 27.86 5.61 -1.84
N ALA A 17 28.70 6.38 -1.13
CA ALA A 17 28.73 6.36 0.34
C ALA A 17 27.47 6.98 0.96
N ASP A 18 26.90 8.02 0.34
CA ASP A 18 25.65 8.63 0.80
C ASP A 18 24.46 7.74 0.50
N ILE A 19 24.43 7.10 -0.67
CA ILE A 19 23.43 6.09 -1.02
C ILE A 19 23.44 4.98 0.03
N GLY A 20 24.60 4.35 0.28
CA GLY A 20 24.69 3.25 1.26
C GLY A 20 24.33 3.67 2.69
N ARG A 21 24.59 4.93 3.08
CA ARG A 21 24.14 5.47 4.38
C ARG A 21 22.62 5.61 4.44
N ALA A 22 22.01 6.14 3.39
CA ALA A 22 20.57 6.28 3.30
C ALA A 22 19.88 4.92 3.27
N GLU A 23 20.35 3.96 2.47
CA GLU A 23 19.80 2.60 2.41
C GLU A 23 19.86 1.89 3.77
N ALA A 24 20.96 2.05 4.53
CA ALA A 24 21.07 1.50 5.87
C ALA A 24 20.08 2.16 6.86
N PHE A 25 19.77 3.44 6.67
CA PHE A 25 18.84 4.20 7.49
C PHE A 25 17.38 3.88 7.16
N THR A 26 17.02 3.85 5.87
CA THR A 26 15.66 3.67 5.36
C THR A 26 15.26 2.21 5.19
N ARG A 27 16.23 1.29 5.14
CA ARG A 27 16.06 -0.13 4.79
C ARG A 27 15.48 -0.39 3.40
N GLU A 28 15.50 0.63 2.54
CA GLU A 28 15.09 0.54 1.14
C GLU A 28 16.28 0.74 0.22
N GLN A 29 16.22 0.16 -0.98
CA GLN A 29 17.22 0.33 -2.03
C GLN A 29 16.83 1.51 -2.92
N PHE A 30 17.80 2.33 -3.31
CA PHE A 30 17.57 3.47 -4.20
C PHE A 30 17.92 3.18 -5.67
N VAL A 31 18.76 2.18 -5.90
CA VAL A 31 19.19 1.72 -7.22
C VAL A 31 19.08 0.19 -7.26
N HIS A 32 18.27 -0.33 -8.16
CA HIS A 32 18.02 -1.78 -8.28
C HIS A 32 19.02 -2.46 -9.22
N GLU A 33 19.01 -3.79 -9.24
CA GLU A 33 19.90 -4.57 -10.09
C GLU A 33 19.67 -4.23 -11.58
N GLY A 34 20.75 -3.96 -12.30
CA GLY A 34 20.69 -3.59 -13.72
C GLY A 34 20.43 -2.11 -14.01
N GLU A 35 20.17 -1.28 -12.98
CA GLU A 35 19.99 0.16 -13.16
C GLU A 35 21.32 0.95 -13.04
N GLU A 36 21.42 2.05 -13.78
CA GLU A 36 22.50 3.03 -13.60
C GLU A 36 22.07 4.10 -12.60
N ALA A 37 22.87 4.33 -11.55
CA ALA A 37 22.58 5.33 -10.51
C ALA A 37 22.31 6.75 -11.07
N ALA A 38 23.00 7.13 -12.15
CA ALA A 38 22.79 8.43 -12.81
C ALA A 38 21.39 8.59 -13.44
N VAL A 39 20.74 7.48 -13.80
CA VAL A 39 19.39 7.44 -14.37
C VAL A 39 18.36 7.29 -13.26
N ALA A 40 18.55 6.31 -12.37
CA ALA A 40 17.63 6.05 -11.26
C ALA A 40 17.51 7.25 -10.30
N LEU A 41 18.61 7.97 -10.08
CA LEU A 41 18.68 9.16 -9.23
C LEU A 41 18.80 10.45 -10.05
N ALA A 42 18.20 10.48 -11.23
CA ALA A 42 18.12 11.70 -12.02
C ALA A 42 17.51 12.85 -11.18
N PRO A 43 17.99 14.10 -11.33
CA PRO A 43 17.46 15.23 -10.57
C PRO A 43 15.94 15.37 -10.71
N GLY A 44 15.25 15.54 -9.59
CA GLY A 44 13.78 15.65 -9.53
C GLY A 44 13.03 14.32 -9.44
N SER A 45 13.68 13.20 -9.74
CA SER A 45 13.07 11.87 -9.59
C SER A 45 12.60 11.64 -8.14
N PRO A 46 11.50 10.87 -7.94
CA PRO A 46 11.04 10.50 -6.61
C PRO A 46 12.14 9.87 -5.74
N ARG A 47 12.95 8.97 -6.31
CA ARG A 47 14.08 8.34 -5.59
C ARG A 47 15.16 9.34 -5.18
N ALA A 48 15.52 10.29 -6.04
CA ALA A 48 16.50 11.32 -5.70
C ALA A 48 16.01 12.25 -4.57
N ARG A 49 14.70 12.57 -4.55
CA ARG A 49 14.08 13.34 -3.47
C ARG A 49 14.05 12.56 -2.16
N ALA A 50 13.59 11.31 -2.20
CA ALA A 50 13.58 10.42 -1.04
C ALA A 50 14.98 10.25 -0.43
N LEU A 51 16.02 10.13 -1.27
CA LEU A 51 17.42 10.08 -0.85
C LEU A 51 17.87 11.38 -0.20
N THR A 52 17.54 12.52 -0.79
CA THR A 52 17.87 13.85 -0.24
C THR A 52 17.22 14.04 1.13
N ASP A 53 15.94 13.71 1.26
CA ASP A 53 15.20 13.80 2.52
C ASP A 53 15.79 12.86 3.59
N ALA A 54 16.12 11.61 3.22
CA ALA A 54 16.74 10.65 4.12
C ALA A 54 18.10 11.15 4.64
N LEU A 55 18.93 11.72 3.76
CA LEU A 55 20.22 12.30 4.13
C LEU A 55 20.05 13.50 5.07
N ALA A 56 19.03 14.34 4.83
CA ALA A 56 18.72 15.47 5.71
C ALA A 56 18.33 15.01 7.13
N GLU A 57 17.54 13.93 7.26
CA GLU A 57 17.20 13.36 8.57
C GLU A 57 18.41 12.76 9.28
N ILE A 58 19.29 12.07 8.54
CA ILE A 58 20.54 11.54 9.09
C ILE A 58 21.43 12.69 9.59
N GLU A 59 21.52 13.80 8.84
CA GLU A 59 22.26 14.99 9.24
C GLU A 59 21.64 15.69 10.46
N ALA A 60 20.32 15.65 10.59
CA ALA A 60 19.61 16.10 11.80
C ALA A 60 19.87 15.20 13.02
N GLY A 61 20.48 14.03 12.83
CA GLY A 61 20.84 13.09 13.90
C GLY A 61 19.73 12.10 14.24
N GLU A 62 18.73 11.96 13.37
CA GLU A 62 17.70 10.94 13.53
C GLU A 62 18.30 9.54 13.38
N LYS A 63 17.78 8.60 14.18
CA LYS A 63 18.28 7.20 14.21
C LYS A 63 17.50 6.27 13.29
N LEU A 64 16.26 6.64 13.00
CA LEU A 64 15.32 5.93 12.14
C LEU A 64 14.56 6.98 11.33
N PRO A 65 14.04 6.61 10.14
CA PRO A 65 13.24 7.51 9.33
C PRO A 65 12.06 8.05 10.14
N THR A 66 11.78 9.35 10.03
CA THR A 66 10.62 9.94 10.71
C THR A 66 9.32 9.41 10.11
N THR A 67 8.21 9.60 10.83
CA THR A 67 6.89 9.26 10.30
C THR A 67 6.53 10.05 9.04
N GLU A 68 7.08 11.25 8.88
CA GLU A 68 6.86 12.07 7.69
C GLU A 68 7.54 11.43 6.47
N TRP A 69 8.82 11.07 6.61
CA TRP A 69 9.55 10.36 5.57
C TRP A 69 8.91 9.01 5.24
N GLN A 70 8.53 8.23 6.26
CA GLN A 70 7.89 6.93 6.07
C GLN A 70 6.59 7.04 5.27
N ARG A 71 5.71 8.00 5.63
CA ARG A 71 4.44 8.22 4.94
C ARG A 71 4.61 8.66 3.49
N ARG A 72 5.67 9.41 3.20
CA ARG A 72 5.93 9.95 1.86
C ARG A 72 6.62 8.94 0.95
N TRP A 73 7.56 8.16 1.48
CA TRP A 73 8.51 7.42 0.66
C TRP A 73 8.51 5.90 0.88
N SER A 74 8.16 5.39 2.08
CA SER A 74 8.35 3.96 2.38
C SER A 74 7.55 3.06 1.45
N LEU A 75 6.27 3.35 1.22
CA LEU A 75 5.43 2.52 0.36
C LEU A 75 5.88 2.59 -1.11
N LEU A 76 6.22 3.80 -1.59
CA LEU A 76 6.68 4.00 -2.97
C LEU A 76 7.95 3.20 -3.24
N LEU A 77 8.98 3.40 -2.41
CA LEU A 77 10.28 2.72 -2.58
C LEU A 77 10.17 1.21 -2.38
N GLY A 78 9.35 0.77 -1.43
CA GLY A 78 9.14 -0.64 -1.19
C GLY A 78 8.38 -1.35 -2.32
N LEU A 79 7.42 -0.68 -2.95
CA LEU A 79 6.74 -1.19 -4.15
C LEU A 79 7.72 -1.24 -5.34
N GLU A 80 8.55 -0.22 -5.54
CA GLU A 80 9.61 -0.25 -6.56
C GLU A 80 10.56 -1.43 -6.33
N ARG A 81 11.00 -1.66 -5.09
CA ARG A 81 11.83 -2.80 -4.73
C ARG A 81 11.15 -4.13 -5.04
N LEU A 82 9.93 -4.33 -4.57
CA LEU A 82 9.17 -5.57 -4.77
C LEU A 82 8.94 -5.86 -6.26
N LEU A 83 8.61 -4.84 -7.05
CA LEU A 83 8.28 -4.96 -8.47
C LEU A 83 9.52 -4.89 -9.39
N SER A 84 10.71 -4.65 -8.84
CA SER A 84 11.97 -4.67 -9.61
C SER A 84 12.47 -6.09 -9.92
N GLU A 85 11.98 -7.08 -9.18
CA GLU A 85 12.34 -8.48 -9.36
C GLU A 85 11.65 -9.07 -10.60
N GLU A 86 12.31 -10.00 -11.30
CA GLU A 86 11.72 -10.67 -12.48
C GLU A 86 10.50 -11.51 -12.10
N GLU A 87 10.57 -12.17 -10.94
CA GLU A 87 9.47 -12.90 -10.31
C GLU A 87 9.24 -12.34 -8.89
N PRO A 88 8.38 -11.31 -8.75
CA PRO A 88 8.09 -10.72 -7.44
C PRO A 88 7.55 -11.77 -6.47
N HIS A 89 8.12 -11.82 -5.26
CA HIS A 89 7.72 -12.77 -4.24
C HIS A 89 7.65 -12.13 -2.85
N LEU A 90 6.81 -12.72 -2.01
CA LEU A 90 6.70 -12.37 -0.60
C LEU A 90 7.86 -12.98 0.20
N ALA A 91 8.04 -12.51 1.44
CA ALA A 91 9.13 -12.95 2.32
C ALA A 91 9.10 -14.46 2.65
N ASP A 92 7.93 -15.11 2.54
CA ASP A 92 7.76 -16.56 2.71
C ASP A 92 8.10 -17.37 1.46
N GLY A 93 8.42 -16.71 0.35
CA GLY A 93 8.70 -17.31 -0.96
C GLY A 93 7.49 -17.45 -1.87
N THR A 94 6.30 -17.01 -1.45
CA THR A 94 5.10 -17.02 -2.29
C THR A 94 5.25 -16.03 -3.44
N THR A 95 5.26 -16.53 -4.68
CA THR A 95 5.33 -15.70 -5.89
C THR A 95 4.01 -14.99 -6.14
N LEU A 96 4.08 -13.74 -6.56
CA LEU A 96 2.91 -12.95 -6.91
C LEU A 96 2.44 -13.31 -8.33
N ASN A 97 1.12 -13.49 -8.48
CA ASN A 97 0.52 -13.72 -9.79
C ASN A 97 0.39 -12.39 -10.59
N PRO A 98 0.14 -12.44 -11.90
CA PRO A 98 0.06 -11.24 -12.73
C PRO A 98 -0.97 -10.21 -12.25
N HIS A 99 -2.15 -10.65 -11.82
CA HIS A 99 -3.21 -9.76 -11.33
C HIS A 99 -2.81 -9.03 -10.03
N GLN A 100 -2.12 -9.72 -9.12
CA GLN A 100 -1.57 -9.12 -7.89
C GLN A 100 -0.49 -8.09 -8.22
N VAL A 101 0.39 -8.42 -9.17
CA VAL A 101 1.41 -7.50 -9.68
C VAL A 101 0.76 -6.27 -10.32
N ASP A 102 -0.32 -6.42 -11.07
CA ASP A 102 -1.05 -5.32 -11.70
C ASP A 102 -1.67 -4.38 -10.65
N ALA A 103 -2.29 -4.92 -9.59
CA ALA A 103 -2.86 -4.14 -8.50
C ALA A 103 -1.78 -3.30 -7.77
N LEU A 104 -0.63 -3.91 -7.47
CA LEU A 104 0.51 -3.24 -6.84
C LEU A 104 1.12 -2.18 -7.76
N SER A 105 1.28 -2.51 -9.06
CA SER A 105 1.84 -1.61 -10.07
C SER A 105 0.94 -0.41 -10.35
N GLY A 106 -0.38 -0.59 -10.32
CA GLY A 106 -1.36 0.49 -10.42
C GLY A 106 -1.21 1.49 -9.28
N THR A 107 -1.00 0.99 -8.05
CA THR A 107 -0.76 1.84 -6.88
C THR A 107 0.57 2.58 -6.98
N LEU A 108 1.64 1.90 -7.37
CA LEU A 108 2.94 2.53 -7.59
C LEU A 108 2.84 3.66 -8.61
N THR A 109 2.15 3.42 -9.73
CA THR A 109 1.92 4.43 -10.77
C THR A 109 1.20 5.66 -10.23
N ALA A 110 0.16 5.45 -9.42
CA ALA A 110 -0.58 6.55 -8.81
C ALA A 110 0.26 7.34 -7.79
N LEU A 111 1.09 6.66 -6.98
CA LEU A 111 2.02 7.31 -6.07
C LEU A 111 3.07 8.14 -6.82
N LEU A 112 3.64 7.60 -7.91
CA LEU A 112 4.59 8.33 -8.76
C LEU A 112 3.94 9.57 -9.39
N ALA A 113 2.71 9.45 -9.89
CA ALA A 113 1.96 10.58 -10.44
C ALA A 113 1.69 11.65 -9.37
N SER A 114 1.29 11.25 -8.16
CA SER A 114 1.12 12.17 -7.02
C SER A 114 2.40 12.95 -6.73
N GLN A 115 3.57 12.29 -6.71
CA GLN A 115 4.85 12.95 -6.50
C GLN A 115 5.25 13.95 -7.59
N MET A 116 4.78 13.74 -8.83
CA MET A 116 4.99 14.69 -9.94
C MET A 116 4.05 15.90 -9.82
N VAL A 117 2.81 15.71 -9.35
CA VAL A 117 1.87 16.82 -9.14
C VAL A 117 2.33 17.73 -8.00
N THR A 118 2.76 17.16 -6.86
CA THR A 118 3.32 17.94 -5.74
C THR A 118 4.53 18.78 -6.16
N GLU A 119 5.36 18.28 -7.09
CA GLU A 119 6.46 19.06 -7.66
C GLU A 119 5.98 20.29 -8.44
N ALA A 120 4.93 20.13 -9.25
CA ALA A 120 4.41 21.19 -10.09
C ALA A 120 3.66 22.27 -9.31
N ALA A 121 3.01 21.90 -8.20
CA ALA A 121 2.13 22.78 -7.43
C ALA A 121 2.81 23.48 -6.24
N GLY A 122 3.98 23.01 -5.79
CA GLY A 122 4.51 23.39 -4.47
C GLY A 122 3.71 22.71 -3.35
N GLU A 123 4.24 22.70 -2.12
CA GLU A 123 3.77 21.89 -0.96
C GLU A 123 2.31 22.16 -0.48
N ASP A 124 1.49 22.90 -1.22
CA ASP A 124 0.17 23.42 -0.79
C ASP A 124 -1.03 22.99 -1.67
N ASP A 125 -0.90 22.00 -2.56
CA ASP A 125 -2.03 21.51 -3.39
C ASP A 125 -2.33 20.02 -3.12
N ASP A 126 -3.33 19.76 -2.25
CA ASP A 126 -4.01 18.46 -2.14
C ASP A 126 -5.04 18.31 -3.29
N GLY A 127 -4.57 18.51 -4.52
CA GLY A 127 -5.37 18.34 -5.73
C GLY A 127 -5.62 16.86 -6.03
N ALA A 128 -6.90 16.48 -6.08
CA ALA A 128 -7.40 15.11 -6.29
C ALA A 128 -6.62 14.30 -7.33
N ALA A 129 -6.04 13.18 -6.89
CA ALA A 129 -5.43 12.19 -7.77
C ALA A 129 -6.50 11.49 -8.63
N PRO A 130 -6.17 11.08 -9.87
CA PRO A 130 -7.07 10.30 -10.69
C PRO A 130 -7.34 8.95 -10.02
N VAL A 131 -8.62 8.72 -9.78
CA VAL A 131 -9.21 7.42 -9.56
C VAL A 131 -8.94 6.55 -10.79
N PHE A 132 -8.06 5.55 -10.68
CA PHE A 132 -7.91 4.51 -11.69
C PHE A 132 -8.76 3.31 -11.29
N ALA A 133 -10.00 3.26 -11.80
CA ALA A 133 -10.72 1.99 -11.88
C ALA A 133 -10.10 1.20 -13.04
N ILE A 134 -9.43 0.09 -12.74
CA ILE A 134 -8.97 -0.86 -13.76
C ILE A 134 -10.18 -1.72 -14.11
N GLU A 135 -10.81 -1.47 -15.25
CA GLU A 135 -11.80 -2.38 -15.83
C GLU A 135 -11.05 -3.58 -16.44
N GLU A 136 -11.35 -4.80 -15.96
CA GLU A 136 -10.77 -6.04 -16.50
C GLU A 136 -11.45 -6.46 -17.80
N ASP A 137 -10.66 -6.79 -18.83
CA ASP A 137 -11.08 -7.67 -19.92
C ASP A 137 -10.79 -9.12 -19.48
N GLU A 138 -11.84 -9.95 -19.41
CA GLU A 138 -11.76 -11.39 -19.16
C GLU A 138 -10.93 -12.08 -20.25
N GLU A 139 -9.88 -12.82 -19.86
CA GLU A 139 -9.54 -14.18 -20.35
C GLU A 139 -8.14 -14.58 -19.87
N GLY A 140 -8.10 -15.44 -18.84
CA GLY A 140 -6.91 -16.17 -18.44
C GLY A 140 -7.33 -17.50 -17.82
N GLU A 141 -7.12 -18.59 -18.55
CA GLU A 141 -7.39 -19.95 -18.08
C GLU A 141 -6.46 -20.23 -16.88
N ALA A 142 -7.00 -20.04 -15.67
CA ALA A 142 -6.40 -20.57 -14.45
C ALA A 142 -6.31 -22.09 -14.57
N ASP A 143 -5.27 -22.68 -13.97
CA ASP A 143 -5.12 -24.13 -13.86
C ASP A 143 -6.37 -24.72 -13.19
N GLU A 144 -7.27 -25.32 -13.99
CA GLU A 144 -8.60 -25.79 -13.57
C GLU A 144 -8.50 -26.78 -12.41
N GLU A 145 -7.37 -27.46 -12.26
CA GLU A 145 -7.10 -28.42 -11.18
C GLU A 145 -6.87 -27.72 -9.83
N LEU A 146 -6.11 -26.62 -9.80
CA LEU A 146 -5.84 -25.85 -8.59
C LEU A 146 -7.06 -25.00 -8.17
N ALA A 147 -7.81 -24.48 -9.14
CA ALA A 147 -9.06 -23.75 -8.88
C ALA A 147 -10.13 -24.67 -8.28
N ALA A 148 -10.22 -25.92 -8.74
CA ALA A 148 -11.13 -26.91 -8.18
C ALA A 148 -10.74 -27.35 -6.76
N GLU A 149 -9.44 -27.47 -6.46
CA GLU A 149 -8.96 -27.83 -5.11
C GLU A 149 -9.25 -26.72 -4.08
N LEU A 150 -9.06 -25.46 -4.47
CA LEU A 150 -9.39 -24.30 -3.64
C LEU A 150 -10.91 -24.09 -3.45
N ALA A 151 -11.72 -24.39 -4.47
CA ALA A 151 -13.18 -24.30 -4.35
C ALA A 151 -13.77 -25.41 -3.46
N ALA A 152 -13.23 -26.62 -3.53
CA ALA A 152 -13.66 -27.72 -2.66
C ALA A 152 -13.33 -27.45 -1.18
N LEU A 153 -12.19 -26.79 -0.92
CA LEU A 153 -11.81 -26.29 0.41
C LEU A 153 -12.71 -25.14 0.92
N ASP A 154 -13.44 -24.45 0.04
CA ASP A 154 -14.38 -23.40 0.45
C ASP A 154 -15.77 -24.00 0.75
N GLU A 155 -16.22 -24.97 -0.05
CA GLU A 155 -17.48 -25.72 0.19
C GLU A 155 -17.43 -26.60 1.45
N GLU A 156 -16.31 -27.27 1.74
CA GLU A 156 -16.15 -28.09 2.95
C GLU A 156 -16.27 -27.26 4.24
N PHE A 157 -15.88 -25.98 4.19
CA PHE A 157 -15.94 -25.08 5.34
C PHE A 157 -17.26 -24.32 5.47
N ALA A 158 -18.07 -24.26 4.41
CA ALA A 158 -19.42 -23.71 4.44
C ALA A 158 -20.43 -24.69 5.08
N GLU A 159 -20.22 -26.01 4.94
CA GLU A 159 -21.08 -27.01 5.60
C GLU A 159 -20.89 -27.02 7.14
N ASP A 160 -19.73 -26.59 7.64
CA ASP A 160 -19.48 -26.39 9.08
C ASP A 160 -20.12 -25.09 9.65
N GLU A 161 -20.64 -24.18 8.79
CA GLU A 161 -21.32 -22.94 9.20
C GLU A 161 -22.76 -23.19 9.70
N ASP A 162 -23.48 -24.16 9.15
CA ASP A 162 -24.88 -24.42 9.49
C ASP A 162 -25.06 -25.15 10.85
N GLU A 163 -24.06 -25.93 11.30
CA GLU A 163 -24.13 -26.64 12.59
C GLU A 163 -23.75 -25.75 13.79
N ALA A 164 -23.00 -24.67 13.59
CA ALA A 164 -22.54 -23.78 14.66
C ALA A 164 -23.55 -22.70 15.08
N GLU A 165 -24.50 -22.32 14.21
CA GLU A 165 -25.54 -21.33 14.53
C GLU A 165 -26.66 -21.87 15.45
N GLU A 166 -26.86 -23.19 15.53
CA GLU A 166 -27.92 -23.78 16.38
C GLU A 166 -27.52 -23.98 17.85
N GLU A 167 -26.23 -24.08 18.21
CA GLU A 167 -25.80 -24.32 19.60
C GLU A 167 -25.63 -23.06 20.46
N GLU A 168 -25.46 -21.86 19.89
CA GLU A 168 -25.19 -20.63 20.69
C GLU A 168 -26.44 -19.90 21.20
N ALA A 169 -27.65 -20.43 20.97
CA ALA A 169 -28.90 -19.74 21.34
C ALA A 169 -29.39 -19.97 22.79
N GLU A 170 -28.76 -20.83 23.60
CA GLU A 170 -29.37 -21.29 24.89
C GLU A 170 -28.68 -20.86 26.20
N GLU A 171 -27.66 -19.98 26.20
CA GLU A 171 -27.05 -19.51 27.47
C GLU A 171 -26.82 -17.99 27.55
N VAL A 172 -27.91 -17.22 27.64
CA VAL A 172 -27.88 -15.86 28.20
C VAL A 172 -28.43 -15.87 29.63
N ALA A 173 -27.52 -16.03 30.60
CA ALA A 173 -27.79 -15.85 32.01
C ALA A 173 -28.22 -14.40 32.31
N GLU A 174 -29.27 -14.24 33.11
CA GLU A 174 -29.80 -12.96 33.61
C GLU A 174 -28.70 -12.05 34.18
N VAL A 175 -28.48 -10.90 33.54
CA VAL A 175 -27.73 -9.78 34.12
C VAL A 175 -28.71 -8.65 34.43
N ASP A 176 -28.68 -8.19 35.68
CA ASP A 176 -29.54 -7.17 36.31
C ASP A 176 -29.57 -5.84 35.53
N PRO A 177 -30.75 -5.31 35.11
CA PRO A 177 -30.85 -4.20 34.17
C PRO A 177 -30.80 -2.80 34.82
N LEU A 178 -29.95 -2.57 35.82
CA LEU A 178 -29.87 -1.29 36.54
C LEU A 178 -28.43 -0.81 36.77
N ASP A 179 -27.79 -0.28 35.71
CA ASP A 179 -26.90 0.91 35.72
C ASP A 179 -25.93 0.92 34.51
N ASP A 180 -26.46 1.14 33.31
CA ASP A 180 -25.65 1.73 32.22
C ASP A 180 -26.52 2.64 31.34
N PRO A 181 -26.32 3.98 31.35
CA PRO A 181 -26.97 4.88 30.41
C PRO A 181 -26.09 5.10 29.18
N LEU A 182 -25.53 4.03 28.58
CA LEU A 182 -25.08 4.05 27.19
C LEU A 182 -26.29 3.83 26.30
N VAL A 183 -27.06 4.89 26.11
CA VAL A 183 -27.99 5.02 24.99
C VAL A 183 -27.19 4.76 23.72
N ALA A 184 -27.48 3.66 23.02
CA ALA A 184 -27.01 3.46 21.66
C ALA A 184 -27.51 4.66 20.83
N PRO A 185 -26.63 5.44 20.18
CA PRO A 185 -27.10 6.48 19.28
C PRO A 185 -27.82 5.81 18.11
N GLU A 186 -29.15 5.93 18.07
CA GLU A 186 -30.01 5.60 16.92
C GLU A 186 -29.88 6.67 15.80
N GLU A 187 -28.65 7.10 15.51
CA GLU A 187 -28.33 7.98 14.38
C GLU A 187 -27.11 7.39 13.66
N VAL A 188 -27.36 6.36 12.86
CA VAL A 188 -26.39 5.81 11.91
C VAL A 188 -26.91 6.14 10.51
N ASP A 189 -26.03 6.73 9.69
CA ASP A 189 -26.15 6.94 8.22
C ASP A 189 -26.64 8.30 7.64
N THR A 190 -26.42 9.44 8.30
CA THR A 190 -26.53 10.75 7.58
C THR A 190 -25.32 11.68 7.67
N ASP A 191 -24.41 11.47 8.62
CA ASP A 191 -23.28 12.41 8.84
C ASP A 191 -21.97 11.98 8.15
N ILE A 192 -21.94 10.77 7.55
CA ILE A 192 -20.76 10.26 6.84
C ILE A 192 -20.55 11.02 5.53
N ASP A 193 -21.63 11.46 4.87
CA ASP A 193 -21.56 12.07 3.55
C ASP A 193 -20.91 13.47 3.54
N GLU A 194 -21.15 14.32 4.55
CA GLU A 194 -20.52 15.65 4.61
C GLU A 194 -19.02 15.59 4.97
N ALA A 195 -18.58 14.61 5.75
CA ALA A 195 -17.17 14.44 6.13
C ALA A 195 -16.31 13.82 5.03
N ILE A 196 -16.89 13.07 4.08
CA ILE A 196 -16.18 12.55 2.90
C ILE A 196 -15.81 13.68 1.93
N VAL A 197 -16.60 14.76 1.87
CA VAL A 197 -16.41 15.85 0.91
C VAL A 197 -15.12 16.65 1.14
N ASP A 198 -14.61 16.69 2.38
CA ASP A 198 -13.40 17.43 2.77
C ASP A 198 -12.26 16.52 3.29
N ASP A 199 -12.17 15.24 2.90
CA ASP A 199 -11.02 14.41 3.31
C ASP A 199 -9.75 14.79 2.53
N PRO A 200 -8.72 15.40 3.17
CA PRO A 200 -7.46 15.75 2.50
C PRO A 200 -6.68 14.53 2.01
N ASN A 201 -7.02 13.31 2.47
CA ASN A 201 -6.39 12.08 2.03
C ASN A 201 -7.25 11.27 1.06
N ALA A 202 -8.35 11.80 0.55
CA ALA A 202 -9.20 11.10 -0.42
C ALA A 202 -8.40 10.65 -1.66
N GLY A 203 -7.51 11.52 -2.17
CA GLY A 203 -6.62 11.20 -3.29
C GLY A 203 -5.51 10.18 -3.00
N LYS A 204 -5.38 9.73 -1.76
CA LYS A 204 -4.43 8.70 -1.31
C LYS A 204 -5.13 7.36 -1.02
N ARG A 205 -6.45 7.27 -1.28
CA ARG A 205 -7.23 6.04 -1.13
C ARG A 205 -7.25 5.31 -2.46
N PHE A 206 -6.89 4.04 -2.41
CA PHE A 206 -6.90 3.16 -3.57
C PHE A 206 -7.90 2.04 -3.32
N TRP A 207 -8.58 1.64 -4.38
CA TRP A 207 -9.43 0.47 -4.37
C TRP A 207 -9.03 -0.46 -5.51
N PHE A 208 -9.13 -1.74 -5.23
CA PHE A 208 -8.84 -2.78 -6.19
C PHE A 208 -9.96 -3.80 -6.05
N GLU A 209 -10.57 -4.17 -7.16
CA GLU A 209 -11.50 -5.29 -7.20
C GLU A 209 -10.67 -6.55 -7.50
N HIS A 210 -10.97 -7.66 -6.83
CA HIS A 210 -10.46 -8.96 -7.26
C HIS A 210 -11.61 -9.95 -7.23
N ALA A 211 -11.56 -10.94 -8.12
CA ALA A 211 -12.44 -12.09 -8.08
C ALA A 211 -12.27 -12.87 -6.75
N THR A 212 -13.31 -13.60 -6.35
CA THR A 212 -13.21 -14.54 -5.21
C THR A 212 -12.16 -15.60 -5.52
N GLY A 213 -11.29 -15.92 -4.55
CA GLY A 213 -10.19 -16.87 -4.75
C GLY A 213 -8.97 -16.33 -5.50
N ALA A 214 -8.97 -15.09 -6.02
CA ALA A 214 -7.85 -14.52 -6.78
C ALA A 214 -6.61 -14.12 -5.93
N GLY A 215 -6.63 -14.38 -4.62
CA GLY A 215 -5.52 -14.09 -3.72
C GLY A 215 -5.46 -12.65 -3.20
N LYS A 216 -6.60 -12.06 -2.83
CA LYS A 216 -6.68 -10.71 -2.20
C LYS A 216 -5.74 -10.56 -1.00
N THR A 217 -5.68 -11.58 -0.14
CA THR A 217 -4.80 -11.60 1.03
C THR A 217 -3.34 -11.51 0.63
N VAL A 218 -2.94 -12.23 -0.42
CA VAL A 218 -1.56 -12.21 -0.95
C VAL A 218 -1.22 -10.83 -1.54
N ALA A 219 -2.13 -10.19 -2.27
CA ALA A 219 -1.95 -8.80 -2.73
C ALA A 219 -1.79 -7.82 -1.56
N ALA A 220 -2.60 -7.96 -0.51
CA ALA A 220 -2.51 -7.16 0.71
C ALA A 220 -1.16 -7.37 1.43
N MET A 221 -0.64 -8.61 1.46
CA MET A 221 0.70 -8.90 1.97
C MET A 221 1.81 -8.26 1.13
N GLY A 222 1.62 -8.09 -0.18
CA GLY A 222 2.52 -7.30 -1.03
C GLY A 222 2.67 -5.85 -0.54
N PHE A 223 1.58 -5.19 -0.13
CA PHE A 223 1.63 -3.85 0.44
C PHE A 223 2.31 -3.80 1.81
N VAL A 224 2.13 -4.83 2.64
CA VAL A 224 2.82 -4.97 3.92
C VAL A 224 4.32 -5.16 3.72
N GLU A 225 4.71 -6.04 2.80
CA GLU A 225 6.11 -6.30 2.46
C GLU A 225 6.78 -5.07 1.85
N ALA A 226 6.06 -4.29 1.05
CA ALA A 226 6.54 -3.01 0.55
C ALA A 226 6.74 -1.98 1.68
N SER A 227 5.90 -1.99 2.72
CA SER A 227 5.93 -0.99 3.79
C SER A 227 6.88 -1.36 4.94
N ARG A 228 8.14 -1.73 4.68
CA ARG A 228 9.05 -2.29 5.71
C ARG A 228 9.34 -1.37 6.89
N THR A 229 9.40 -0.06 6.65
CA THR A 229 9.63 0.94 7.71
C THR A 229 8.38 1.70 8.12
N GLY A 230 7.30 1.60 7.33
CA GLY A 230 5.99 2.13 7.67
C GLY A 230 5.19 1.19 8.57
N GLY A 231 4.20 1.74 9.27
CA GLY A 231 3.20 0.94 9.97
C GLY A 231 2.01 0.66 9.06
N VAL A 232 1.61 -0.61 8.93
CA VAL A 232 0.38 -1.00 8.23
C VAL A 232 -0.67 -1.44 9.25
N LEU A 233 -1.90 -0.94 9.08
CA LEU A 233 -3.06 -1.35 9.86
C LEU A 233 -4.04 -2.04 8.91
N ILE A 234 -4.27 -3.33 9.11
CA ILE A 234 -5.26 -4.12 8.37
C ILE A 234 -6.57 -4.12 9.18
N LEU A 235 -7.66 -3.73 8.53
CA LEU A 235 -8.99 -3.69 9.14
C LEU A 235 -9.89 -4.69 8.40
N THR A 236 -10.48 -5.61 9.16
CA THR A 236 -11.47 -6.57 8.66
C THR A 236 -12.57 -6.74 9.69
N HIS A 237 -13.79 -6.99 9.20
CA HIS A 237 -14.94 -7.28 10.07
C HIS A 237 -15.06 -8.78 10.41
N ARG A 238 -14.28 -9.64 9.74
CA ARG A 238 -14.29 -11.11 9.95
C ARG A 238 -13.10 -11.54 10.79
N ARG A 239 -13.35 -12.16 11.95
CA ARG A 239 -12.27 -12.65 12.85
C ARG A 239 -11.38 -13.68 12.17
N ASN A 240 -11.96 -14.61 11.43
CA ASN A 240 -11.22 -15.69 10.74
C ASN A 240 -10.21 -15.14 9.72
N LEU A 241 -10.47 -13.95 9.16
CA LEU A 241 -9.57 -13.29 8.22
C LEU A 241 -8.39 -12.61 8.92
N VAL A 242 -8.51 -12.29 10.22
CA VAL A 242 -7.40 -11.75 11.01
C VAL A 242 -6.30 -12.80 11.15
N ASP A 243 -6.67 -14.06 11.37
CA ASP A 243 -5.72 -15.16 11.53
C ASP A 243 -5.01 -15.55 10.22
N GLN A 244 -5.47 -15.05 9.07
CA GLN A 244 -4.84 -15.27 7.75
C GLN A 244 -3.70 -14.28 7.45
N PHE A 245 -3.58 -13.20 8.22
CA PHE A 245 -2.55 -12.16 8.06
C PHE A 245 -1.47 -12.28 9.14
#